data_AF-A0A0L6CNV6-F1
#
_entry.id   AF-A0A0L6CNV6-F1
#
_cell.length_a   1.000
_cell.length_b   1.000
_cell.length_c   1.000
_cell.angle_alpha   90.00
_cell.angle_beta   90.00
_cell.angle_gamma   90.00
#
_symmetry.space_group_name_H-M   'P 1'
#
loop_
_entity.id
_entity.type
_entity.pdbx_description
1 polymer ?
#
loop_
_entity_poly.entity_id
_entity_poly.type
_entity_poly.pdbx_seq_one_letter_code
_entity_poly.pdbx_strand_id
1 'polypeptide(L)'
;MTHVGPEVDRSSYPDAARCYLADGRGVAWNPSGTNGFRLAVDAELIDQRIPASVVRRARLVEPVEPLDFWRRWTQAEVLAKLLDVPILMWVREHGLDVPDLAGESIALRTVAHDDLVLTYGLRAGA
;
A
#
# COMPACT_ATOMS: atom_id res chain seq x y z
N MET A 1 10.68 2.00 -11.97
CA MET A 1 11.03 3.37 -11.57
C MET A 1 9.93 3.89 -10.64
N THR A 2 10.28 4.64 -9.60
CA THR A 2 9.33 5.27 -8.68
C THR A 2 9.50 6.78 -8.75
N HIS A 3 8.39 7.52 -8.80
CA HIS A 3 8.32 8.98 -8.77
C HIS A 3 7.45 9.41 -7.60
N VAL A 4 7.86 10.50 -6.93
CA VAL A 4 7.12 11.10 -5.82
C VAL A 4 7.11 12.60 -6.03
N GLY A 5 5.93 13.21 -6.03
CA GLY A 5 5.80 14.65 -6.23
C GLY A 5 4.35 15.11 -6.41
N PRO A 6 4.08 16.42 -6.25
CA PRO A 6 2.74 16.99 -6.46
C PRO A 6 2.26 16.92 -7.91
N GLU A 7 3.16 16.72 -8.87
CA GLU A 7 2.85 16.56 -10.29
C GLU A 7 2.38 15.15 -10.66
N VAL A 8 2.49 14.19 -9.74
CA VAL A 8 2.08 12.81 -9.98
C VAL A 8 0.56 12.72 -9.97
N ASP A 9 -0.02 12.41 -11.13
CA ASP A 9 -1.44 12.15 -11.30
C ASP A 9 -1.70 11.14 -12.44
N ARG A 10 -2.98 10.94 -12.78
CA ARG A 10 -3.40 10.02 -13.83
C ARG A 10 -2.99 10.48 -15.24
N SER A 11 -2.86 11.78 -15.47
CA SER A 11 -2.48 12.38 -16.74
C SER A 11 -0.97 12.31 -16.96
N SER A 12 -0.17 12.56 -15.92
CA SER A 12 1.30 12.55 -15.99
C SER A 12 1.90 11.14 -15.97
N TYR A 13 1.24 10.18 -15.30
CA TYR A 13 1.71 8.78 -15.21
C TYR A 13 0.61 7.77 -15.53
N PRO A 14 -0.02 7.79 -16.73
CA PRO A 14 -1.24 7.02 -17.01
C PRO A 14 -1.12 5.51 -16.79
N ASP A 15 0.05 4.94 -17.07
CA ASP A 15 0.30 3.49 -17.02
C ASP A 15 0.91 3.00 -15.69
N ALA A 16 1.15 3.91 -14.74
CA ALA A 16 1.74 3.55 -13.45
C ALA A 16 0.69 3.04 -12.44
N ALA A 17 1.12 2.19 -11.51
CA ALA A 17 0.41 2.06 -10.23
C ALA A 17 0.61 3.36 -9.44
N ARG A 18 -0.45 3.89 -8.83
CA ARG A 18 -0.42 5.19 -8.15
C ARG A 18 -1.12 5.18 -6.79
N CYS A 19 -0.66 6.01 -5.87
CA CYS A 19 -1.37 6.42 -4.65
C CYS A 19 -1.13 7.91 -4.37
N TYR A 20 -1.88 8.48 -3.43
CA TYR A 20 -1.81 9.90 -3.09
C TYR A 20 -1.70 10.06 -1.58
N LEU A 21 -0.80 10.95 -1.15
CA LEU A 21 -0.44 11.20 0.23
C LEU A 21 -1.30 12.33 0.81
N ALA A 22 -1.40 12.37 2.15
CA ALA A 22 -2.20 13.37 2.85
C ALA A 22 -1.69 14.82 2.67
N ASP A 23 -0.43 15.00 2.29
CA ASP A 23 0.19 16.31 2.03
C ASP A 23 0.07 16.78 0.56
N GLY A 24 -0.65 16.02 -0.28
CA GLY A 24 -0.92 16.36 -1.67
C GLY A 24 0.12 15.84 -2.67
N ARG A 25 1.19 15.16 -2.24
CA ARG A 25 2.09 14.45 -3.16
C ARG A 25 1.42 13.18 -3.69
N GLY A 26 1.73 12.81 -4.94
CA GLY A 26 1.43 11.48 -5.47
C GLY A 26 2.67 10.60 -5.53
N VAL A 27 2.46 9.29 -5.52
CA VAL A 27 3.49 8.28 -5.80
C VAL A 27 3.10 7.51 -7.06
N ALA A 28 4.00 7.42 -8.03
CA ALA A 28 3.83 6.62 -9.23
C ALA A 28 4.92 5.57 -9.34
N TRP A 29 4.52 4.32 -9.55
CA TRP A 29 5.42 3.19 -9.72
C TRP A 29 5.17 2.48 -11.05
N ASN A 30 6.19 2.46 -11.89
CA ASN A 30 6.21 1.75 -13.16
C ASN A 30 7.53 0.96 -13.31
N PRO A 31 7.58 -0.30 -12.84
CA PRO A 31 8.70 -1.20 -13.06
C PRO A 31 8.72 -1.75 -14.49
N SER A 32 9.90 -1.80 -15.10
CA SER A 32 10.11 -2.44 -16.40
C SER A 32 9.85 -3.95 -16.34
N GLY A 33 9.34 -4.55 -17.42
CA GLY A 33 9.26 -6.01 -17.57
C GLY A 33 8.11 -6.67 -16.81
N THR A 34 7.03 -5.94 -16.54
CA THR A 34 5.88 -6.43 -15.76
C THR A 34 4.70 -6.88 -16.61
N ASN A 35 4.94 -7.24 -17.87
CA ASN A 35 3.91 -7.77 -18.76
C ASN A 35 3.18 -8.95 -18.10
N GLY A 36 1.85 -8.86 -18.03
CA GLY A 36 1.00 -9.88 -17.41
C GLY A 36 0.91 -9.80 -15.88
N PHE A 37 1.60 -8.88 -15.20
CA PHE A 37 1.43 -8.67 -13.75
C PHE A 37 0.44 -7.54 -13.47
N ARG A 38 -0.40 -7.73 -12.45
CA ARG A 38 -1.11 -6.63 -11.81
C ARG A 38 -0.17 -5.95 -10.80
N LEU A 39 -0.14 -4.63 -10.84
CA LEU A 39 0.72 -3.80 -9.99
C LEU A 39 -0.12 -3.00 -9.00
N ALA A 40 0.39 -2.84 -7.79
CA ALA A 40 -0.14 -1.90 -6.81
C ALA A 40 1.00 -1.25 -6.03
N VAL A 41 0.78 0.00 -5.63
CA VAL A 41 1.64 0.74 -4.72
C VAL A 41 0.75 1.42 -3.69
N ASP A 42 1.26 1.51 -2.48
CA ASP A 42 0.69 2.35 -1.44
C ASP A 42 1.80 2.97 -0.60
N ALA A 43 1.54 4.16 -0.07
CA ALA A 43 2.50 4.92 0.69
C ALA A 43 1.81 5.81 1.71
N GLU A 44 2.44 5.99 2.86
CA GLU A 44 1.97 6.87 3.94
C GLU A 44 3.14 7.64 4.54
N LEU A 45 2.85 8.84 5.06
CA LEU A 45 3.83 9.65 5.78
C LEU A 45 4.12 9.01 7.14
N ILE A 46 5.40 8.87 7.50
CA ILE A 46 5.83 8.22 8.75
C ILE A 46 5.24 8.93 9.98
N ASP A 47 5.21 10.26 9.94
CA ASP A 47 4.76 11.10 11.06
C ASP A 47 3.25 11.39 11.04
N GLN A 48 2.51 10.76 10.12
CA GLN A 48 1.06 10.92 10.07
C GLN A 48 0.41 10.34 11.32
N ARG A 49 -0.62 11.04 11.81
CA ARG A 49 -1.42 10.55 12.93
C ARG A 49 -2.16 9.28 12.52
N ILE A 50 -1.97 8.22 13.30
CA ILE A 50 -2.71 6.97 13.15
C ILE A 50 -4.21 7.21 13.46
N PRO A 51 -5.13 6.90 12.53
CA PRO A 51 -6.56 7.07 12.78
C PRO A 51 -7.08 6.04 13.81
N ALA A 52 -7.63 6.51 14.93
CA ALA A 52 -8.19 5.65 15.98
C ALA A 52 -9.32 4.71 15.48
N SER A 53 -10.04 5.14 14.44
CA SER A 53 -11.06 4.32 13.79
C SER A 53 -10.48 3.09 13.08
N VAL A 54 -9.27 3.20 12.53
CA VAL A 54 -8.55 2.09 11.90
C VAL A 54 -8.00 1.15 12.96
N VAL A 55 -7.35 1.67 14.00
CA VAL A 55 -6.87 0.88 15.16
C VAL A 55 -7.98 0.00 15.72
N ARG A 56 -9.16 0.57 15.95
CA ARG A 56 -10.34 -0.16 16.45
C ARG A 56 -10.82 -1.23 15.46
N ARG A 57 -10.89 -0.91 14.17
CA ARG A 57 -11.36 -1.87 13.15
C ARG A 57 -10.38 -3.02 12.96
N ALA A 58 -9.09 -2.74 13.01
CA ALA A 58 -8.00 -3.71 12.95
C ALA A 58 -7.79 -4.48 14.26
N ARG A 59 -8.53 -4.12 15.33
CA ARG A 59 -8.46 -4.77 16.66
C ARG A 59 -7.05 -4.77 17.26
N LEU A 60 -6.29 -3.71 17.01
CA LEU A 60 -4.94 -3.57 17.56
C LEU A 60 -5.00 -3.21 19.05
N VAL A 61 -4.03 -3.71 19.82
CA VAL A 61 -3.84 -3.36 21.23
C VAL A 61 -2.90 -2.17 21.31
N GLU A 62 -3.26 -1.16 22.11
CA GLU A 62 -2.41 0.01 22.35
C GLU A 62 -1.31 -0.29 23.39
N PRO A 63 -0.12 0.32 23.27
CA PRO A 63 0.28 1.33 22.27
C PRO A 63 0.63 0.72 20.90
N VAL A 64 0.33 1.47 19.84
CA VAL A 64 0.66 1.09 18.46
C VAL A 64 1.93 1.81 18.03
N GLU A 65 2.96 1.06 17.66
CA GLU A 65 4.20 1.61 17.11
C GLU A 65 3.96 2.19 15.70
N PRO A 66 4.19 3.50 15.46
CA PRO A 66 3.80 4.14 14.20
C PRO A 66 4.42 3.54 12.94
N LEU A 67 5.72 3.25 12.96
CA LEU A 67 6.41 2.70 11.79
C LEU A 67 5.91 1.29 11.46
N ASP A 68 5.65 0.46 12.47
CA ASP A 68 5.08 -0.88 12.29
C ASP A 68 3.64 -0.80 11.77
N PHE A 69 2.84 0.13 12.30
CA PHE A 69 1.49 0.38 11.80
C PHE A 69 1.48 0.77 10.32
N TRP A 70 2.26 1.77 9.92
CA TRP A 70 2.29 2.24 8.53
C TRP A 70 2.85 1.18 7.57
N ARG A 71 3.81 0.37 8.04
CA ARG A 71 4.27 -0.80 7.28
C ARG A 71 3.14 -1.78 7.03
N ARG A 72 2.40 -2.18 8.05
CA ARG A 72 1.31 -3.16 7.92
C ARG A 72 0.12 -2.60 7.14
N TRP A 73 -0.21 -1.33 7.35
CA TRP A 73 -1.27 -0.62 6.64
C TRP A 73 -0.99 -0.56 5.14
N THR A 74 0.19 -0.10 4.72
CA THR A 74 0.54 -0.02 3.29
C THR A 74 0.63 -1.41 2.66
N GLN A 75 1.02 -2.45 3.41
CA GLN A 75 0.93 -3.84 2.95
C GLN A 75 -0.51 -4.30 2.72
N ALA A 76 -1.39 -4.02 3.68
CA ALA A 76 -2.82 -4.35 3.58
C ALA A 76 -3.49 -3.63 2.39
N GLU A 77 -3.22 -2.33 2.20
CA GLU A 77 -3.69 -1.55 1.04
C GLU A 77 -3.22 -2.13 -0.29
N VAL A 78 -1.93 -2.49 -0.40
CA VAL A 78 -1.40 -3.11 -1.61
C VAL A 78 -2.08 -4.46 -1.90
N LEU A 79 -2.25 -5.31 -0.90
CA LEU A 79 -2.95 -6.59 -1.06
C LEU A 79 -4.40 -6.40 -1.47
N ALA A 80 -5.12 -5.49 -0.78
CA ALA A 80 -6.48 -5.11 -1.09
C ALA A 80 -6.63 -4.67 -2.55
N LYS A 81 -5.72 -3.81 -3.05
CA LYS A 81 -5.68 -3.38 -4.46
C LYS A 81 -5.40 -4.52 -5.44
N LEU A 82 -4.42 -5.39 -5.13
CA LEU A 82 -4.07 -6.52 -6.01
C LEU A 82 -5.21 -7.54 -6.13
N LEU A 83 -5.95 -7.76 -5.03
CA LEU A 83 -7.05 -8.71 -4.93
C LEU A 83 -8.43 -8.09 -5.21
N ASP A 84 -8.49 -6.80 -5.53
CA ASP A 84 -9.73 -6.07 -5.82
C ASP A 84 -10.75 -6.10 -4.67
N VAL A 85 -10.24 -5.97 -3.44
CA VAL A 85 -11.03 -5.91 -2.21
C VAL A 85 -10.91 -4.50 -1.63
N PRO A 86 -12.02 -3.84 -1.23
CA PRO A 86 -11.91 -2.57 -0.53
C PRO A 86 -11.20 -2.71 0.82
N ILE A 87 -10.25 -1.81 1.12
CA ILE A 87 -9.39 -1.88 2.32
C ILE A 87 -10.18 -2.06 3.62
N LEU A 88 -11.33 -1.40 3.79
CA LEU A 88 -12.11 -1.53 5.02
C LEU A 88 -12.74 -2.93 5.18
N MET A 89 -12.99 -3.64 4.08
CA MET A 89 -13.39 -5.05 4.12
C MET A 89 -12.20 -5.94 4.45
N TRP A 90 -11.04 -5.69 3.83
CA TRP A 90 -9.79 -6.38 4.15
C TRP A 90 -9.49 -6.30 5.65
N VAL A 91 -9.45 -5.09 6.21
CA VAL A 91 -9.13 -4.87 7.64
C VAL A 91 -10.13 -5.52 8.57
N ARG A 92 -11.41 -5.59 8.17
CA ARG A 92 -12.43 -6.27 8.98
C ARG A 92 -12.19 -7.77 9.08
N GLU A 93 -11.72 -8.39 7.99
CA GLU A 93 -11.52 -9.83 7.87
C GLU A 93 -10.16 -10.28 8.40
N HIS A 94 -9.10 -9.55 8.03
CA HIS A 94 -7.71 -9.96 8.23
C HIS A 94 -6.93 -9.03 9.16
N GLY A 95 -7.55 -7.95 9.69
CA GLY A 95 -6.80 -6.92 10.42
C GLY A 95 -5.76 -6.24 9.50
N LEU A 96 -4.56 -5.99 10.03
CA LEU A 96 -3.42 -5.51 9.22
C LEU A 96 -2.41 -6.63 8.92
N ASP A 97 -2.80 -7.89 9.11
CA ASP A 97 -1.90 -9.00 8.86
C ASP A 97 -1.84 -9.30 7.36
N VAL A 98 -0.70 -9.88 6.93
CA VAL A 98 -0.57 -10.50 5.62
C VAL A 98 -0.93 -11.98 5.80
N PRO A 99 -2.15 -12.40 5.42
CA PRO A 99 -2.55 -13.80 5.60
C PRO A 99 -1.72 -14.71 4.68
N ASP A 100 -1.72 -16.01 4.99
CA ASP A 100 -1.20 -16.99 4.04
C ASP A 100 -2.12 -17.04 2.81
N LEU A 101 -1.65 -16.47 1.71
CA LEU A 101 -2.36 -16.41 0.43
C LEU A 101 -2.01 -17.63 -0.42
N ALA A 102 -2.12 -18.82 0.16
CA ALA A 102 -1.79 -20.07 -0.52
C ALA A 102 -2.48 -20.16 -1.89
N GLY A 103 -1.66 -20.34 -2.95
CA GLY A 103 -2.12 -20.39 -4.34
C GLY A 103 -2.07 -19.06 -5.09
N GLU A 104 -1.88 -17.93 -4.40
CA GLU A 104 -1.67 -16.63 -5.03
C GLU A 104 -0.18 -16.37 -5.27
N SER A 105 0.17 -15.95 -6.49
CA SER A 105 1.53 -15.54 -6.83
C SER A 105 1.69 -14.03 -6.60
N ILE A 106 1.75 -13.63 -5.33
CA ILE A 106 1.91 -12.23 -4.90
C ILE A 106 3.28 -12.02 -4.26
N ALA A 107 3.97 -10.95 -4.67
CA ALA A 107 5.20 -10.48 -4.06
C ALA A 107 5.02 -9.06 -3.53
N LEU A 108 5.40 -8.83 -2.27
CA LEU A 108 5.39 -7.51 -1.63
C LEU A 108 6.81 -7.06 -1.29
N ARG A 109 7.05 -5.76 -1.37
CA ARG A 109 8.27 -5.13 -0.83
C ARG A 109 7.92 -3.82 -0.16
N THR A 110 8.19 -3.72 1.13
CA THR A 110 8.07 -2.46 1.88
C THR A 110 9.43 -1.83 2.08
N VAL A 111 9.52 -0.52 1.90
CA VAL A 111 10.72 0.29 2.16
C VAL A 111 10.33 1.55 2.92
N ALA A 112 11.18 1.99 3.84
CA ALA A 112 11.14 3.35 4.34
C ALA A 112 12.08 4.21 3.46
N HIS A 113 11.59 5.33 2.97
CA HIS A 113 12.38 6.25 2.14
C HIS A 113 11.96 7.68 2.46
N ASP A 114 12.92 8.50 2.85
CA ASP A 114 12.71 9.86 3.37
C ASP A 114 11.64 9.88 4.47
N ASP A 115 10.53 10.57 4.23
CA ASP A 115 9.41 10.70 5.17
C ASP A 115 8.27 9.70 4.93
N LEU A 116 8.51 8.67 4.10
CA LEU A 116 7.49 7.74 3.64
C LEU A 116 7.77 6.29 4.05
N VAL A 117 6.69 5.56 4.34
CA VAL A 117 6.65 4.10 4.26
C VAL A 117 5.95 3.74 2.96
N LEU A 118 6.62 3.00 2.08
CA LEU A 118 6.07 2.60 0.78
C LEU A 118 6.04 1.10 0.67
N THR A 119 4.90 0.54 0.24
CA THR A 119 4.81 -0.86 -0.18
C THR A 119 4.53 -0.95 -1.67
N TYR A 120 5.31 -1.81 -2.33
CA TYR A 120 5.13 -2.23 -3.71
C TYR A 120 4.56 -3.64 -3.73
N GLY A 121 3.68 -3.93 -4.68
CA GLY A 121 3.13 -5.27 -4.86
C GLY A 121 2.97 -5.67 -6.32
N LEU A 122 3.32 -6.90 -6.62
CA LEU A 122 3.03 -7.55 -7.90
C LEU A 122 2.19 -8.80 -7.65
N ARG A 123 1.22 -9.03 -8.52
CA ARG A 123 0.47 -10.28 -8.62
C ARG A 123 0.57 -10.81 -10.04
N ALA A 124 0.94 -12.07 -10.21
CA ALA A 124 0.86 -12.70 -11.53
C ALA A 124 -0.60 -12.63 -12.02
N GLY A 125 -0.82 -12.17 -13.25
CA GLY A 125 -2.13 -12.21 -13.87
C GLY A 125 -2.60 -13.66 -14.00
N ALA A 126 -3.89 -13.87 -13.76
CA ALA A 126 -4.56 -15.11 -14.13
C ALA A 126 -4.65 -15.23 -15.65
#